data_AF-A0A7Y4NEE5-F1
#
_entry.id   AF-A0A7Y4NEE5-F1
#
_cell.length_a   1.000
_cell.length_b   1.000
_cell.length_c   1.000
_cell.angle_alpha   90.00
_cell.angle_beta   90.00
_cell.angle_gamma   90.00
#
_symmetry.space_group_name_H-M   'P 1'
#
loop_
_entity.id
_entity.type
_entity.pdbx_description
1 polymer ?
#
loop_
_entity_poly.entity_id
_entity_poly.type
_entity_poly.pdbx_seq_one_letter_code
_entity_poly.pdbx_strand_id
1 'polypeptide(L)'
;MPFADFVGLAARLFEATGVGVMLVGVLASVAFAARDARGPKRAGAYRQLRQDLGRAILLGLELLVAADIIRTVAESPTMGEVLILGLIVLIRTFLSFTLEVEINGRWPWQSRPGDKEGAGPPPP
;
A
#
# COMPACT_ATOMS: atom_id res chain seq x y z
N MET A 1 30.52 12.59 -2.29
CA MET A 1 29.14 12.44 -1.80
C MET A 1 29.21 11.54 -0.58
N PRO A 2 28.93 12.03 0.64
CA PRO A 2 28.85 11.15 1.80
C PRO A 2 27.71 10.14 1.56
N PHE A 3 27.92 8.89 1.98
CA PHE A 3 26.98 7.78 1.79
C PHE A 3 25.56 8.13 2.30
N ALA A 4 25.47 8.89 3.39
CA ALA A 4 24.21 9.39 3.95
C ALA A 4 23.39 10.24 2.95
N ASP A 5 24.03 11.11 2.16
CA ASP A 5 23.33 11.96 1.19
C ASP A 5 22.72 11.14 0.04
N PHE A 6 23.44 10.10 -0.41
CA PHE A 6 22.95 9.20 -1.44
C PHE A 6 21.73 8.41 -0.96
N VAL A 7 21.80 7.84 0.26
CA VAL A 7 20.69 7.08 0.84
C VAL A 7 19.48 7.99 1.11
N GLY A 8 19.72 9.21 1.60
CA GLY A 8 18.66 10.20 1.80
C GLY A 8 17.98 10.62 0.49
N LEU A 9 18.73 10.78 -0.60
CA LEU A 9 18.16 11.05 -1.92
C LEU A 9 17.32 9.87 -2.42
N ALA A 10 17.83 8.65 -2.30
CA ALA A 10 17.10 7.45 -2.71
C ALA A 10 15.77 7.32 -1.95
N ALA A 11 15.78 7.48 -0.62
CA ALA A 11 14.58 7.45 0.20
C ALA A 11 13.53 8.47 -0.26
N ARG A 12 13.94 9.73 -0.50
CA ARG A 12 13.05 10.79 -0.99
C ARG A 12 12.46 10.50 -2.36
N LEU A 13 13.21 9.87 -3.25
CA LEU A 13 12.71 9.47 -4.57
C LEU A 13 11.65 8.37 -4.46
N PHE A 14 11.88 7.35 -3.64
CA PHE A 14 10.87 6.32 -3.38
C PHE A 14 9.63 6.91 -2.72
N GLU A 15 9.80 7.83 -1.78
CA GLU A 15 8.71 8.55 -1.12
C GLU A 15 7.87 9.35 -2.12
N ALA A 16 8.52 10.19 -2.92
CA ALA A 16 7.85 10.99 -3.94
C ALA A 16 7.15 10.12 -4.99
N THR A 17 7.75 9.00 -5.38
CA THR A 17 7.16 8.07 -6.35
C THR A 17 5.95 7.37 -5.76
N GLY A 18 6.04 6.86 -4.52
CA GLY A 18 4.92 6.22 -3.83
C GLY A 18 3.73 7.16 -3.66
N VAL A 19 3.97 8.39 -3.19
CA VAL A 19 2.94 9.43 -3.08
C VAL A 19 2.37 9.78 -4.46
N GLY A 20 3.23 9.94 -5.47
CA GLY A 20 2.82 10.25 -6.84
C GLY A 20 1.89 9.19 -7.43
N VAL A 21 2.24 7.91 -7.27
CA VAL A 21 1.42 6.78 -7.72
C VAL A 21 0.04 6.77 -7.05
N MET A 22 -0.02 6.99 -5.74
CA MET A 22 -1.30 7.07 -5.02
C MET A 22 -2.15 8.22 -5.53
N LEU A 23 -1.57 9.42 -5.66
CA LEU A 23 -2.27 10.61 -6.14
C LEU A 23 -2.82 10.40 -7.55
N VAL A 24 -1.99 9.93 -8.48
CA VAL A 24 -2.40 9.68 -9.87
C VAL A 24 -3.47 8.61 -9.92
N GLY A 25 -3.32 7.51 -9.19
CA GLY A 25 -4.30 6.44 -9.16
C GLY A 25 -5.65 6.88 -8.58
N VAL A 26 -5.65 7.68 -7.51
CA VAL A 26 -6.87 8.27 -6.94
C VAL A 26 -7.56 9.20 -7.93
N LEU A 27 -6.82 10.14 -8.51
CA LEU A 27 -7.36 11.10 -9.48
C LEU A 27 -7.92 10.39 -10.72
N ALA A 28 -7.20 9.40 -11.25
CA ALA A 28 -7.65 8.60 -12.39
C ALA A 28 -8.93 7.83 -12.05
N SER A 29 -8.97 7.16 -10.90
CA SER A 29 -10.13 6.38 -10.46
C SER A 29 -11.37 7.26 -10.30
N VAL A 30 -11.23 8.43 -9.69
CA VAL A 30 -12.32 9.41 -9.55
C VAL A 30 -12.77 9.94 -10.91
N ALA A 31 -11.84 10.27 -11.81
CA ALA A 31 -12.16 10.76 -13.14
C ALA A 31 -12.92 9.71 -13.97
N PHE A 32 -12.54 8.44 -13.91
CA PHE A 32 -13.26 7.34 -14.56
C PHE A 32 -14.64 7.12 -13.93
N ALA A 33 -14.73 7.09 -12.60
CA ALA A 33 -16.00 6.94 -11.90
C ALA A 33 -16.97 8.10 -12.19
N ALA A 34 -16.48 9.34 -12.27
CA ALA A 34 -17.29 10.51 -12.62
C ALA A 34 -17.81 10.47 -14.06
N ARG A 35 -17.03 9.89 -14.99
CA ARG A 35 -17.49 9.65 -16.37
C ARG A 35 -18.57 8.56 -16.40
N ASP A 36 -18.35 7.43 -15.74
CA ASP A 36 -19.29 6.30 -15.73
C ASP A 36 -20.58 6.60 -14.95
N ALA A 37 -20.52 7.46 -13.93
CA ALA A 37 -21.69 7.88 -13.14
C ALA A 37 -22.69 8.74 -13.95
N ARG A 38 -22.29 9.26 -15.11
CA ARG A 38 -23.15 9.96 -16.07
C ARG A 38 -23.86 9.00 -17.04
N GLY A 39 -23.52 7.72 -17.04
CA GLY A 39 -24.15 6.68 -17.86
C GLY A 39 -25.07 5.73 -17.07
N PRO A 40 -25.70 4.74 -17.75
CA PRO A 40 -26.64 3.80 -17.13
C PRO A 40 -25.98 2.76 -16.18
N LYS A 41 -24.65 2.72 -16.06
CA LYS A 41 -23.88 1.73 -15.28
C LYS A 41 -23.50 2.19 -13.86
N ARG A 42 -24.29 3.08 -13.24
CA ARG A 42 -24.04 3.65 -11.91
C ARG A 42 -23.76 2.63 -10.80
N ALA A 43 -24.41 1.48 -10.81
CA ALA A 43 -24.23 0.44 -9.80
C ALA A 43 -22.83 -0.21 -9.81
N GLY A 44 -22.15 -0.23 -10.97
CA GLY A 44 -20.79 -0.77 -11.10
C GLY A 44 -19.69 0.25 -10.79
N ALA A 45 -19.97 1.55 -10.99
CA ALA A 45 -18.98 2.61 -10.88
C ALA A 45 -18.36 2.74 -9.48
N TYR A 46 -19.15 2.56 -8.41
CA TYR A 46 -18.63 2.62 -7.03
C TYR A 46 -17.71 1.44 -6.70
N ARG A 47 -18.04 0.23 -7.20
CA ARG A 47 -17.23 -0.96 -6.96
C ARG A 47 -15.92 -0.90 -7.73
N GLN A 48 -15.96 -0.40 -8.97
CA GLN A 48 -14.79 -0.14 -9.80
C GLN A 48 -13.87 0.91 -9.13
N LEU A 49 -14.44 2.04 -8.70
CA LEU A 49 -13.73 3.09 -7.97
C LEU A 49 -12.99 2.53 -6.74
N ARG A 50 -13.66 1.74 -5.91
CA ARG A 50 -13.03 1.10 -4.73
C ARG A 50 -11.88 0.17 -5.10
N GLN A 51 -12.02 -0.61 -6.16
CA GLN A 51 -10.97 -1.53 -6.62
C GLN A 51 -9.74 -0.77 -7.14
N ASP A 52 -9.95 0.25 -7.95
CA ASP A 52 -8.86 1.03 -8.54
C ASP A 52 -8.15 1.88 -7.49
N LEU A 53 -8.90 2.48 -6.55
CA LEU A 53 -8.34 3.14 -5.36
C LEU A 53 -7.50 2.17 -4.53
N GLY A 54 -8.03 0.98 -4.24
CA GLY A 54 -7.32 -0.01 -3.44
C GLY A 54 -6.00 -0.45 -4.06
N ARG A 55 -5.99 -0.69 -5.38
CA ARG A 55 -4.76 -1.04 -6.12
C ARG A 55 -3.74 0.09 -6.11
N ALA A 56 -4.17 1.32 -6.35
CA ALA A 56 -3.28 2.48 -6.35
C ALA A 56 -2.65 2.72 -4.99
N ILE A 57 -3.44 2.59 -3.92
CA ILE A 57 -2.95 2.73 -2.55
C ILE A 57 -1.97 1.61 -2.22
N LEU A 58 -2.31 0.34 -2.51
CA LEU A 58 -1.43 -0.80 -2.21
C LEU A 58 -0.07 -0.68 -2.93
N LEU A 59 -0.09 -0.31 -4.21
CA LEU A 59 1.15 -0.08 -4.98
C LEU A 59 1.98 1.09 -4.40
N GLY A 60 1.32 2.19 -4.04
CA GLY A 60 1.99 3.31 -3.38
C GLY A 60 2.59 2.93 -2.03
N LEU A 61 1.90 2.07 -1.28
CA LEU A 61 2.41 1.55 -0.02
C LEU A 61 3.63 0.65 -0.21
N GLU A 62 3.67 -0.22 -1.22
CA GLU A 62 4.89 -1.01 -1.51
C GLU A 62 6.11 -0.10 -1.74
N LEU A 63 5.95 0.98 -2.50
CA LEU A 63 7.00 1.96 -2.77
C LEU A 63 7.42 2.74 -1.52
N LEU A 64 6.46 3.15 -0.70
CA LEU A 64 6.75 3.81 0.56
C LEU A 64 7.46 2.85 1.53
N VAL A 65 7.24 1.53 1.49
CA VAL A 65 7.90 0.57 2.41
C VAL A 65 9.38 0.54 2.09
N ALA A 66 9.73 0.54 0.81
CA ALA A 66 11.10 0.68 0.37
C ALA A 66 11.74 1.98 0.91
N ALA A 67 11.03 3.11 0.87
CA ALA A 67 11.54 4.38 1.41
C ALA A 67 11.88 4.31 2.92
N ASP A 68 11.01 3.68 3.72
CA ASP A 68 11.21 3.54 5.17
C ASP A 68 12.38 2.61 5.51
N ILE A 69 12.55 1.50 4.76
CA ILE A 69 13.70 0.61 4.92
C ILE A 69 15.01 1.36 4.60
N ILE A 70 15.03 2.12 3.51
CA ILE A 70 16.22 2.90 3.10
C ILE A 70 16.60 3.92 4.18
N ARG A 71 15.61 4.61 4.76
CA ARG A 71 15.82 5.62 5.81
C ARG A 71 16.36 5.00 7.11
N THR A 72 15.80 3.87 7.55
CA THR A 72 16.23 3.19 8.78
C THR A 72 17.68 2.68 8.73
N VAL A 73 18.20 2.37 7.54
CA VAL A 73 19.57 1.86 7.36
C VAL A 73 20.64 2.98 7.36
N ALA A 74 20.29 4.21 6.98
CA ALA A 74 21.27 5.30 6.83
C ALA A 74 21.39 6.25 8.02
N GLU A 75 20.39 6.32 8.90
CA GLU A 75 20.43 7.22 10.03
C GLU A 75 20.97 6.48 11.26
N SER A 76 22.10 6.92 11.83
CA SER A 76 22.55 6.54 13.18
C SER A 76 21.75 7.35 14.18
N PRO A 77 20.60 6.85 14.65
CA PRO A 77 19.54 7.71 15.12
C PRO A 77 19.71 7.99 16.62
N THR A 78 19.39 9.20 17.05
CA THR A 78 19.23 9.49 18.48
C THR A 78 17.93 8.87 18.98
N MET A 79 17.82 8.60 20.29
CA MET A 79 16.66 7.89 20.84
C MET A 79 15.32 8.59 20.58
N GLY A 80 15.31 9.91 20.40
CA GLY A 80 14.12 10.68 20.02
C GLY A 80 13.73 10.52 18.55
N GLU A 81 14.70 10.49 17.63
CA GLU A 81 14.47 10.31 16.20
C GLU A 81 13.96 8.89 15.89
N VAL A 82 14.49 7.87 16.58
CA VAL A 82 13.97 6.49 16.50
C VAL A 82 12.51 6.42 16.90
N LEU A 83 12.13 7.14 17.96
CA LEU A 83 10.76 7.14 18.47
C LEU A 83 9.77 7.74 17.47
N ILE A 84 10.12 8.88 16.86
CA ILE A 84 9.29 9.52 15.83
C ILE A 84 9.19 8.62 14.59
N LEU A 85 10.32 8.07 14.14
CA LEU A 85 10.35 7.16 13.00
C LEU A 85 9.51 5.90 13.26
N GLY A 86 9.67 5.29 14.44
CA GLY A 86 8.89 4.13 14.87
C GLY A 86 7.39 4.42 14.92
N LEU A 87 7.00 5.60 15.41
CA LEU A 87 5.60 6.02 15.42
C LEU A 87 5.04 6.21 14.00
N ILE A 88 5.80 6.81 13.08
CA ILE A 88 5.39 6.97 11.67
C ILE A 88 5.19 5.61 11.02
N VAL A 89 6.13 4.67 11.19
CA VAL A 89 6.04 3.30 10.66
C VAL A 89 4.84 2.56 11.25
N LEU A 90 4.55 2.73 12.55
CA LEU A 90 3.40 2.12 13.22
C LEU A 90 2.07 2.61 12.65
N ILE A 91 1.89 3.93 12.56
CA ILE A 91 0.70 4.56 11.96
C ILE A 91 0.51 4.05 10.54
N ARG A 92 1.59 4.00 9.78
CA ARG A 92 1.58 3.57 8.39
C ARG A 92 1.17 2.11 8.24
N THR A 93 1.71 1.23 9.07
CA THR A 93 1.34 -0.19 9.08
C THR A 93 -0.14 -0.34 9.42
N PHE A 94 -0.63 0.38 10.42
CA PHE A 94 -2.03 0.32 10.86
C PHE A 94 -3.01 0.82 9.80
N LEU A 95 -2.73 1.96 9.14
CA LEU A 95 -3.57 2.51 8.07
C LEU A 95 -3.59 1.62 6.84
N SER A 96 -2.42 1.13 6.42
CA SER A 96 -2.29 0.19 5.30
C SER A 96 -3.12 -1.07 5.55
N PHE A 97 -2.98 -1.62 6.75
CA PHE A 97 -3.66 -2.83 7.19
C PHE A 97 -5.19 -2.65 7.23
N THR A 98 -5.66 -1.53 7.78
CA THR A 98 -7.10 -1.23 7.88
C THR A 98 -7.74 -1.07 6.51
N LEU A 99 -7.07 -0.37 5.58
CA LEU A 99 -7.55 -0.22 4.21
C LEU A 99 -7.60 -1.56 3.48
N GLU A 100 -6.59 -2.40 3.64
CA GLU A 100 -6.55 -3.72 3.02
C GLU A 100 -7.68 -4.64 3.51
N VAL A 101 -8.00 -4.60 4.81
CA VAL A 101 -9.15 -5.31 5.38
C VAL A 101 -10.46 -4.76 4.84
N GLU A 102 -10.61 -3.44 4.75
CA GLU A 102 -11.83 -2.81 4.24
C GLU A 102 -12.08 -3.10 2.75
N ILE A 103 -11.00 -3.18 1.96
CA ILE A 103 -11.07 -3.48 0.52
C ILE A 103 -11.39 -4.96 0.29
N ASN A 104 -10.71 -5.86 0.99
CA ASN A 104 -10.85 -7.30 0.78
C ASN A 104 -12.03 -7.91 1.55
N GLY A 105 -12.53 -7.23 2.58
CA GLY A 105 -13.59 -7.73 3.48
C GLY A 105 -13.19 -8.96 4.28
N ARG A 106 -11.89 -9.26 4.33
CA ARG A 106 -11.28 -10.41 4.99
C ARG A 106 -9.99 -9.97 5.67
N TRP A 107 -9.69 -10.57 6.81
CA TRP A 107 -8.41 -10.35 7.45
C TRP A 107 -7.29 -10.99 6.62
N PRO A 108 -6.09 -10.39 6.53
CA PRO A 108 -4.98 -10.94 5.73
C PRO A 108 -4.52 -12.33 6.18
N TRP A 109 -4.79 -12.71 7.44
CA TRP A 109 -4.54 -14.05 7.97
C TRP A 109 -5.65 -15.08 7.70
N GLN A 110 -6.74 -14.71 7.01
CA GLN A 110 -7.77 -15.68 6.59
C GLN A 110 -7.35 -16.35 5.28
N SER A 111 -6.81 -17.58 5.40
CA SER A 111 -6.45 -18.46 4.28
C SER A 111 -7.62 -18.62 3.29
N ARG A 112 -7.31 -18.77 2.00
CA ARG A 112 -8.32 -19.05 0.98
C ARG A 112 -8.96 -20.41 1.29
N PRO A 113 -10.30 -20.56 1.21
CA PRO A 113 -10.97 -21.84 1.40
C PRO A 113 -10.58 -22.97 0.42
N GLY A 114 -9.59 -22.77 -0.46
CA GLY A 114 -9.09 -23.76 -1.42
C GLY A 114 -7.70 -24.33 -1.13
N ASP A 115 -6.96 -23.82 -0.14
CA ASP A 115 -5.59 -24.30 0.16
C ASP A 115 -5.57 -25.65 0.90
N LYS A 116 -6.75 -26.18 1.30
CA LYS A 116 -6.89 -27.48 1.95
C LYS A 116 -7.30 -28.64 1.03
N GLU A 117 -7.57 -28.37 -0.25
CA GLU A 117 -7.99 -29.42 -1.21
C GLU A 117 -6.81 -30.21 -1.82
N GLY A 118 -5.57 -29.75 -1.62
CA GLY A 118 -4.35 -30.41 -2.12
C GLY A 118 -3.82 -31.55 -1.24
N ALA A 119 -4.37 -31.75 -0.05
CA ALA A 119 -4.03 -32.89 0.81
C ALA A 119 -4.94 -34.08 0.49
N GLY A 120 -4.86 -34.56 -0.75
CA GLY A 120 -5.47 -35.85 -1.11
C GLY A 120 -4.86 -36.96 -0.25
N PRO A 121 -5.63 -37.99 0.15
CA PRO A 121 -5.12 -39.09 0.96
C PRO A 121 -3.96 -39.80 0.24
N PRO A 122 -2.94 -40.29 0.98
CA PRO A 122 -1.82 -40.99 0.37
C PRO A 122 -2.31 -42.23 -0.41
N PRO A 123 -1.68 -42.57 -1.54
CA PRO A 123 -2.05 -43.73 -2.34
C PRO A 123 -1.91 -45.03 -1.51
N PRO A 124 -2.75 -46.05 -1.82
CA PRO A 124 -2.84 -47.30 -1.06
C PRO A 124 -1.57 -48.16 -1.09
#